data_AF-A0A6L9IU86-F1
#
_entry.id   AF-A0A6L9IU86-F1
#
_cell.length_a   1.000
_cell.length_b   1.000
_cell.length_c   1.000
_cell.angle_alpha   90.00
_cell.angle_beta   90.00
_cell.angle_gamma   90.00
#
_symmetry.space_group_name_H-M   'P 1'
#
loop_
_entity.id
_entity.type
_entity.pdbx_description
1 polymer ?
#
loop_
_entity_poly.entity_id
_entity_poly.type
_entity_poly.pdbx_seq_one_letter_code
_entity_poly.pdbx_strand_id
1 'polypeptide(L)'
;MNLSHELETAKTIARMAASICQSIQAEMVNPAQKDGREPVTVADYASQALIGNALAENFPDDAVLSEERSEEFMLLLSDKQRALVQRFVTDAIGGYVFEEQICAWLDFGKREQANRTWIVDPIDGTKGFLNNRHYCVAISLLIEGEPVLGVLASPGFYSDEEEPYDDEGALTYARQGAGAYTEALAGGPREPIQVSRQTDPAVATVLTSFESAHTDTTFIDQVSQALGRAADAPRRRLDSQDKYG
;
A
#
# COMPACT_ATOMS: atom_id res chain seq x y z
N MET A 1 2.16 -10.84 -23.31
CA MET A 1 1.05 -11.50 -22.58
C MET A 1 -0.05 -10.48 -22.37
N ASN A 2 -1.33 -10.83 -22.55
CA ASN A 2 -2.43 -9.92 -22.25
C ASN A 2 -2.82 -10.08 -20.78
N LEU A 3 -2.45 -9.09 -19.94
CA LEU A 3 -2.73 -9.09 -18.50
C LEU A 3 -3.80 -8.05 -18.13
N SER A 4 -4.74 -7.78 -19.03
CA SER A 4 -5.79 -6.78 -18.78
C SER A 4 -6.76 -7.21 -17.69
N HIS A 5 -7.06 -8.51 -17.57
CA HIS A 5 -7.92 -9.00 -16.49
C HIS A 5 -7.22 -8.86 -15.14
N GLU A 6 -5.96 -9.32 -15.03
CA GLU A 6 -5.16 -9.21 -13.81
C GLU A 6 -5.00 -7.76 -13.35
N LEU A 7 -4.72 -6.84 -14.27
CA LEU A 7 -4.57 -5.43 -13.93
C LEU A 7 -5.89 -4.83 -13.42
N GLU A 8 -7.01 -5.02 -14.12
CA GLU A 8 -8.28 -4.45 -13.66
C GLU A 8 -8.74 -5.07 -12.34
N THR A 9 -8.55 -6.38 -12.15
CA THR A 9 -8.82 -7.04 -10.86
C THR A 9 -7.94 -6.46 -9.75
N ALA A 10 -6.64 -6.32 -9.97
CA ALA A 10 -5.72 -5.74 -8.98
C ALA A 10 -6.09 -4.30 -8.62
N LYS A 11 -6.50 -3.48 -9.61
CA LYS A 11 -6.99 -2.11 -9.38
C LYS A 11 -8.24 -2.11 -8.49
N THR A 12 -9.22 -2.98 -8.77
CA THR A 12 -10.43 -3.09 -7.95
C THR A 12 -10.11 -3.53 -6.53
N ILE A 13 -9.28 -4.55 -6.37
CA ILE A 13 -8.86 -5.06 -5.06
C ILE A 13 -8.15 -3.96 -4.25
N ALA A 14 -7.20 -3.24 -4.87
CA ALA A 14 -6.45 -2.18 -4.21
C ALA A 14 -7.36 -1.03 -3.74
N ARG A 15 -8.38 -0.65 -4.53
CA ARG A 15 -9.39 0.35 -4.12
C ARG A 15 -10.21 -0.12 -2.92
N MET A 16 -10.66 -1.37 -2.92
CA MET A 16 -11.44 -1.91 -1.81
C MET A 16 -10.61 -2.02 -0.54
N ALA A 17 -9.37 -2.48 -0.64
CA ALA A 17 -8.43 -2.53 0.48
C ALA A 17 -8.13 -1.14 1.04
N ALA A 18 -7.86 -0.16 0.17
CA ALA A 18 -7.68 1.24 0.56
C ALA A 18 -8.92 1.80 1.29
N SER A 19 -10.13 1.47 0.83
CA SER A 19 -11.38 1.88 1.48
C SER A 19 -11.57 1.27 2.87
N ILE A 20 -11.18 0.00 3.08
CA ILE A 20 -11.14 -0.61 4.42
C ILE A 20 -10.16 0.16 5.31
N CYS A 21 -8.94 0.41 4.82
CA CYS A 21 -7.91 1.13 5.56
C CYS A 21 -8.36 2.54 5.96
N GLN A 22 -8.97 3.31 5.04
CA GLN A 22 -9.55 4.62 5.34
C GLN A 22 -10.63 4.55 6.42
N SER A 23 -11.50 3.53 6.36
CA SER A 23 -12.57 3.35 7.35
C SER A 23 -12.02 3.07 8.74
N ILE A 24 -10.99 2.20 8.81
CA ILE A 24 -10.29 1.88 10.07
C ILE A 24 -9.53 3.10 10.59
N GLN A 25 -8.84 3.82 9.72
CA GLN A 25 -8.12 5.04 10.07
C GLN A 25 -9.07 6.07 10.69
N ALA A 26 -10.21 6.33 10.04
CA ALA A 26 -11.21 7.28 10.52
C ALA A 26 -11.86 6.89 11.86
N GLU A 27 -12.09 5.60 12.11
CA GLU A 27 -12.75 5.13 13.33
C GLU A 27 -11.78 4.94 14.51
N MET A 28 -10.55 4.49 14.25
CA MET A 28 -9.65 3.97 15.29
C MET A 28 -8.43 4.85 15.54
N VAL A 29 -7.97 5.67 14.58
CA VAL A 29 -6.79 6.50 14.78
C VAL A 29 -7.18 7.74 15.58
N ASN A 30 -6.69 7.79 16.82
CA ASN A 30 -6.79 8.97 17.67
C ASN A 30 -5.40 9.62 17.83
N PRO A 31 -5.18 10.85 17.30
CA PRO A 31 -3.90 11.55 17.42
C PRO A 31 -3.41 11.77 18.86
N ALA A 32 -4.29 11.70 19.86
CA ALA A 32 -3.95 11.89 21.27
C ALA A 32 -3.40 10.62 21.96
N GLN A 33 -3.47 9.44 21.34
CA GLN A 33 -2.96 8.19 21.91
C GLN A 33 -1.51 7.89 21.49
N LYS A 34 -0.66 7.59 22.47
CA LYS A 34 0.79 7.37 22.27
C LYS A 34 1.19 5.96 21.82
N ASP A 35 0.29 4.98 21.94
CA ASP A 35 0.56 3.58 21.60
C ASP A 35 -0.45 3.10 20.55
N GLY A 36 -0.40 3.73 19.39
CA GLY A 36 -1.40 3.61 18.33
C GLY A 36 -1.21 2.40 17.42
N ARG A 37 -0.57 1.29 17.83
CA ARG A 37 -0.34 0.17 16.89
C ARG A 37 -1.59 -0.65 16.56
N GLU A 38 -2.61 -0.63 17.42
CA GLU A 38 -3.86 -1.41 17.24
C GLU A 38 -4.57 -1.10 15.90
N PRO A 39 -4.81 0.17 15.50
CA PRO A 39 -5.37 0.52 14.20
C PRO A 39 -4.60 -0.08 13.01
N VAL A 40 -3.27 -0.05 13.04
CA VAL A 40 -2.41 -0.63 11.99
C VAL A 40 -2.62 -2.12 11.91
N THR A 41 -2.49 -2.82 13.04
CA THR A 41 -2.71 -4.27 13.10
C THR A 41 -4.09 -4.67 12.56
N VAL A 42 -5.17 -4.00 12.97
CA VAL A 42 -6.52 -4.31 12.47
C VAL A 42 -6.61 -4.06 10.95
N ALA A 43 -6.00 -2.99 10.46
CA ALA A 43 -6.03 -2.65 9.04
C ALA A 43 -5.17 -3.60 8.18
N ASP A 44 -4.00 -4.03 8.64
CA ASP A 44 -3.15 -5.03 7.96
C ASP A 44 -3.91 -6.35 7.77
N TYR A 45 -4.47 -6.90 8.85
CA TYR A 45 -5.21 -8.15 8.78
C TYR A 45 -6.50 -8.04 7.95
N ALA A 46 -7.27 -6.96 8.10
CA ALA A 46 -8.54 -6.79 7.39
C ALA A 46 -8.33 -6.60 5.87
N SER A 47 -7.40 -5.74 5.49
CA SER A 47 -7.10 -5.50 4.08
C SER A 47 -6.43 -6.71 3.43
N GLN A 48 -5.48 -7.39 4.11
CA GLN A 48 -4.89 -8.62 3.58
C GLN A 48 -5.93 -9.74 3.42
N ALA A 49 -6.85 -9.92 4.38
CA ALA A 49 -7.91 -10.93 4.26
C ALA A 49 -8.85 -10.64 3.08
N LEU A 50 -9.22 -9.37 2.86
CA LEU A 50 -9.99 -8.96 1.69
C LEU A 50 -9.23 -9.26 0.38
N ILE A 51 -7.94 -8.91 0.33
CA ILE A 51 -7.09 -9.18 -0.84
C ILE A 51 -6.99 -10.69 -1.10
N GLY A 52 -6.78 -11.48 -0.06
CA GLY A 52 -6.74 -12.95 -0.11
C GLY A 52 -8.04 -13.56 -0.60
N ASN A 53 -9.20 -13.08 -0.14
CA ASN A 53 -10.51 -13.48 -0.65
C ASN A 53 -10.62 -13.25 -2.16
N ALA A 54 -10.36 -12.02 -2.61
CA ALA A 54 -10.53 -11.66 -4.01
C ALA A 54 -9.54 -12.38 -4.93
N LEU A 55 -8.29 -12.57 -4.48
CA LEU A 55 -7.31 -13.37 -5.23
C LEU A 55 -7.71 -14.84 -5.28
N ALA A 56 -8.27 -15.41 -4.21
CA ALA A 56 -8.76 -16.79 -4.22
C ALA A 56 -9.91 -17.01 -5.20
N GLU A 57 -10.80 -16.02 -5.33
CA GLU A 57 -11.94 -16.09 -6.26
C GLU A 57 -11.53 -15.94 -7.73
N ASN A 58 -10.54 -15.09 -8.02
CA ASN A 58 -10.14 -14.76 -9.40
C ASN A 58 -8.95 -15.59 -9.90
N PHE A 59 -8.03 -15.97 -9.02
CA PHE A 59 -6.75 -16.62 -9.34
C PHE A 59 -6.44 -17.78 -8.36
N PRO A 60 -7.29 -18.82 -8.26
CA PRO A 60 -7.20 -19.87 -7.24
C PRO A 60 -5.90 -20.69 -7.27
N ASP A 61 -5.21 -20.71 -8.40
CA ASP A 61 -3.97 -21.47 -8.61
C ASP A 61 -2.69 -20.66 -8.38
N ASP A 62 -2.79 -19.33 -8.29
CA ASP A 62 -1.64 -18.43 -8.13
C ASP A 62 -1.12 -18.47 -6.67
N ALA A 63 0.18 -18.20 -6.50
CA ALA A 63 0.74 -17.99 -5.17
C ALA A 63 0.55 -16.53 -4.71
N VAL A 64 0.64 -16.32 -3.40
CA VAL A 64 0.59 -15.02 -2.76
C VAL A 64 1.73 -14.93 -1.73
N LEU A 65 2.55 -13.90 -1.87
CA LEU A 65 3.51 -13.47 -0.87
C LEU A 65 2.97 -12.23 -0.17
N SER A 66 2.72 -12.37 1.13
CA SER A 66 2.29 -11.29 2.02
C SER A 66 2.80 -11.56 3.44
N GLU A 67 2.77 -10.54 4.30
CA GLU A 67 3.35 -10.60 5.64
C GLU A 67 2.48 -11.42 6.60
N GLU A 68 1.21 -11.03 6.78
CA GLU A 68 0.37 -11.54 7.85
C GLU A 68 0.03 -13.03 7.71
N ARG A 69 -0.19 -13.70 8.85
CA ARG A 69 -0.45 -15.15 8.98
C ARG A 69 -1.64 -15.45 9.87
N SER A 70 -2.40 -16.49 9.55
CA SER A 70 -3.55 -16.88 10.39
C SER A 70 -3.13 -17.35 11.79
N GLU A 71 -1.95 -17.96 11.92
CA GLU A 71 -1.42 -18.39 13.22
C GLU A 71 -1.21 -17.19 14.16
N GLU A 72 -0.59 -16.13 13.67
CA GLU A 72 -0.38 -14.89 14.42
C GLU A 72 -1.70 -14.17 14.70
N PHE A 73 -2.61 -14.15 13.72
CA PHE A 73 -3.98 -13.65 13.89
C PHE A 73 -4.68 -14.33 15.08
N MET A 74 -4.58 -15.65 15.19
CA MET A 74 -5.27 -16.40 16.25
C MET A 74 -4.57 -16.31 17.60
N LEU A 75 -3.23 -16.27 17.62
CA LEU A 75 -2.44 -16.33 18.86
C LEU A 75 -2.15 -14.96 19.47
N LEU A 76 -1.94 -13.93 18.65
CA LEU A 76 -1.42 -12.63 19.10
C LEU A 76 -2.51 -11.57 19.24
N LEU A 77 -3.57 -11.62 18.44
CA LEU A 77 -4.68 -10.67 18.56
C LEU A 77 -5.63 -11.09 19.68
N SER A 78 -6.13 -10.10 20.42
CA SER A 78 -7.23 -10.29 21.37
C SER A 78 -8.56 -10.57 20.64
N ASP A 79 -9.52 -11.17 21.35
CA ASP A 79 -10.89 -11.40 20.83
C ASP A 79 -11.53 -10.11 20.29
N LYS A 80 -11.27 -8.98 20.94
CA LYS A 80 -11.76 -7.67 20.50
C LYS A 80 -11.15 -7.26 19.15
N GLN A 81 -9.83 -7.44 18.97
CA GLN A 81 -9.16 -7.11 17.72
C GLN A 81 -9.63 -8.02 16.58
N ARG A 82 -9.75 -9.34 16.82
CA ARG A 82 -10.28 -10.27 15.80
C ARG A 82 -11.72 -9.95 15.42
N ALA A 83 -12.57 -9.59 16.38
CA ALA A 83 -13.93 -9.14 16.11
C ALA A 83 -13.98 -7.85 15.27
N LEU A 84 -13.05 -6.90 15.47
CA LEU A 84 -12.93 -5.71 14.63
C LEU A 84 -12.53 -6.06 13.20
N VAL A 85 -11.51 -6.90 13.02
CA VAL A 85 -11.11 -7.41 11.69
C VAL A 85 -12.29 -8.07 11.00
N GLN A 86 -12.98 -8.98 11.68
CA GLN A 86 -14.16 -9.66 11.15
C GLN A 86 -15.27 -8.70 10.75
N ARG A 87 -15.55 -7.67 11.55
CA ARG A 87 -16.53 -6.63 11.22
C ARG A 87 -16.16 -5.88 9.96
N PHE A 88 -14.95 -5.33 9.88
CA PHE A 88 -14.52 -4.55 8.71
C PHE A 88 -14.49 -5.39 7.42
N VAL A 89 -14.07 -6.65 7.50
CA VAL A 89 -14.09 -7.57 6.35
C VAL A 89 -15.53 -7.94 5.94
N THR A 90 -16.41 -8.19 6.92
CA THR A 90 -17.85 -8.46 6.69
C THR A 90 -18.53 -7.29 5.98
N ASP A 91 -18.27 -6.07 6.44
CA ASP A 91 -18.86 -4.85 5.89
C ASP A 91 -18.40 -4.62 4.43
N ALA A 92 -17.15 -4.97 4.11
CA ALA A 92 -16.59 -4.78 2.78
C ALA A 92 -17.00 -5.86 1.76
N ILE A 93 -17.04 -7.13 2.16
CA ILE A 93 -17.37 -8.26 1.25
C ILE A 93 -18.90 -8.36 1.04
N GLY A 94 -19.69 -8.01 2.05
CA GLY A 94 -21.14 -8.16 2.04
C GLY A 94 -21.56 -9.60 2.39
N GLY A 95 -22.22 -9.73 3.53
CA GLY A 95 -22.61 -11.03 4.11
C GLY A 95 -21.72 -11.41 5.28
N TYR A 96 -22.22 -12.30 6.15
CA TYR A 96 -21.52 -12.65 7.38
C TYR A 96 -20.26 -13.48 7.09
N VAL A 97 -19.10 -12.99 7.50
CA VAL A 97 -17.80 -13.67 7.39
C VAL A 97 -17.45 -14.32 8.72
N PHE A 98 -17.02 -15.58 8.71
CA PHE A 98 -16.54 -16.29 9.89
C PHE A 98 -15.01 -16.15 10.06
N GLU A 99 -14.52 -16.26 11.31
CA GLU A 99 -13.07 -16.20 11.60
C GLU A 99 -12.28 -17.26 10.82
N GLU A 100 -12.86 -18.46 10.60
CA GLU A 100 -12.23 -19.52 9.82
C GLU A 100 -12.01 -19.11 8.35
N GLN A 101 -12.90 -18.30 7.78
CA GLN A 101 -12.74 -17.77 6.42
C GLN A 101 -11.62 -16.73 6.38
N ILE A 102 -11.53 -15.86 7.38
CA ILE A 102 -10.45 -14.88 7.50
C ILE A 102 -9.10 -15.62 7.57
N CYS A 103 -9.00 -16.65 8.41
CA CYS A 103 -7.79 -17.47 8.49
C CYS A 103 -7.43 -18.10 7.14
N ALA A 104 -8.42 -18.66 6.44
CA ALA A 104 -8.20 -19.25 5.12
C ALA A 104 -7.73 -18.23 4.07
N TRP A 105 -8.19 -16.98 4.14
CA TRP A 105 -7.77 -15.92 3.22
C TRP A 105 -6.40 -15.35 3.57
N LEU A 106 -6.05 -15.23 4.85
CA LEU A 106 -4.72 -14.79 5.29
C LEU A 106 -3.63 -15.75 4.82
N ASP A 107 -3.93 -17.05 4.79
CA ASP A 107 -3.01 -18.10 4.35
C ASP A 107 -3.21 -18.52 2.89
N PHE A 108 -4.11 -17.87 2.15
CA PHE A 108 -4.35 -18.19 0.75
C PHE A 108 -3.07 -18.00 -0.07
N GLY A 109 -2.80 -18.94 -0.98
CA GLY A 109 -1.70 -18.85 -1.93
C GLY A 109 -0.29 -18.90 -1.33
N LYS A 110 -0.13 -19.09 -0.01
CA LYS A 110 1.20 -19.19 0.63
C LYS A 110 1.90 -20.49 0.22
N ARG A 111 2.62 -20.45 -0.90
CA ARG A 111 3.37 -21.57 -1.48
C ARG A 111 4.81 -21.13 -1.73
N GLU A 112 5.77 -22.04 -1.55
CA GLU A 112 7.19 -21.72 -1.73
C GLU A 112 7.58 -21.48 -3.20
N GLN A 113 6.86 -22.10 -4.14
CA GLN A 113 7.16 -22.02 -5.57
C GLN A 113 5.86 -21.98 -6.40
N ALA A 114 5.76 -20.99 -7.28
CA ALA A 114 4.74 -20.91 -8.31
C ALA A 114 5.27 -20.11 -9.50
N ASN A 115 4.72 -20.41 -10.69
CA ASN A 115 5.04 -19.62 -11.90
C ASN A 115 4.44 -18.22 -11.83
N ARG A 116 3.34 -18.04 -11.09
CA ARG A 116 2.62 -16.78 -10.93
C ARG A 116 2.49 -16.49 -9.44
N THR A 117 2.98 -15.34 -9.01
CA THR A 117 3.01 -14.96 -7.60
C THR A 117 2.57 -13.52 -7.43
N TRP A 118 1.48 -13.31 -6.70
CA TRP A 118 1.05 -11.99 -6.25
C TRP A 118 1.89 -11.56 -5.05
N ILE A 119 2.36 -10.32 -5.06
CA ILE A 119 3.07 -9.69 -3.95
C ILE A 119 2.13 -8.62 -3.37
N VAL A 120 1.89 -8.70 -2.07
CA VAL A 120 0.92 -7.83 -1.39
C VAL A 120 1.58 -7.23 -0.15
N ASP A 121 1.53 -5.90 -0.08
CA ASP A 121 1.76 -5.13 1.14
C ASP A 121 0.47 -4.35 1.46
N PRO A 122 -0.28 -4.77 2.50
CA PRO A 122 -1.57 -4.18 2.81
C PRO A 122 -1.46 -2.71 3.24
N ILE A 123 -0.38 -2.33 3.94
CA ILE A 123 -0.14 -0.96 4.44
C ILE A 123 1.35 -0.66 4.43
N ASP A 124 1.84 -0.17 3.29
CA ASP A 124 3.18 0.41 3.22
C ASP A 124 3.12 1.87 3.72
N GLY A 125 3.81 2.14 4.83
CA GLY A 125 3.80 3.43 5.51
C GLY A 125 2.96 3.48 6.80
N THR A 126 3.03 2.43 7.64
CA THR A 126 2.28 2.31 8.91
C THR A 126 2.36 3.54 9.83
N LYS A 127 3.49 4.23 9.90
CA LYS A 127 3.61 5.49 10.65
C LYS A 127 2.84 6.62 10.00
N GLY A 128 2.83 6.70 8.67
CA GLY A 128 2.00 7.64 7.95
C GLY A 128 0.52 7.39 8.23
N PHE A 129 0.08 6.13 8.15
CA PHE A 129 -1.28 5.71 8.52
C PHE A 129 -1.69 6.21 9.93
N LEU A 130 -0.83 6.03 10.93
CA LEU A 130 -1.13 6.47 12.31
C LEU A 130 -1.14 7.98 12.53
N ASN A 131 -0.50 8.73 11.65
CA ASN A 131 -0.40 10.19 11.76
C ASN A 131 -1.29 10.90 10.72
N ASN A 132 -2.23 10.21 10.06
CA ASN A 132 -3.03 10.74 8.96
C ASN A 132 -2.18 11.34 7.80
N ARG A 133 -1.01 10.74 7.56
CA ARG A 133 -0.13 11.05 6.43
C ARG A 133 -0.17 9.91 5.42
N HIS A 134 0.65 10.02 4.38
CA HIS A 134 0.78 9.01 3.32
C HIS A 134 0.99 7.58 3.81
N TYR A 135 0.21 6.69 3.24
CA TYR A 135 0.39 5.25 3.20
C TYR A 135 -0.24 4.75 1.90
N CYS A 136 0.08 3.53 1.50
CA CYS A 136 -0.58 2.91 0.36
C CYS A 136 -0.79 1.42 0.54
N VAL A 137 -1.74 0.89 -0.24
CA VAL A 137 -1.88 -0.54 -0.48
C VAL A 137 -1.11 -0.87 -1.76
N ALA A 138 -0.17 -1.80 -1.68
CA ALA A 138 0.65 -2.20 -2.82
C ALA A 138 0.32 -3.64 -3.26
N ILE A 139 0.03 -3.82 -4.55
CA ILE A 139 -0.25 -5.13 -5.16
C ILE A 139 0.55 -5.26 -6.45
N SER A 140 1.31 -6.34 -6.59
CA SER A 140 2.06 -6.65 -7.81
C SER A 140 1.90 -8.12 -8.20
N LEU A 141 2.14 -8.44 -9.47
CA LEU A 141 2.19 -9.81 -9.97
C LEU A 141 3.56 -10.07 -10.59
N LEU A 142 4.19 -11.17 -10.18
CA LEU A 142 5.37 -11.76 -10.79
C LEU A 142 4.95 -12.94 -11.67
N ILE A 143 5.58 -13.07 -12.83
CA ILE A 143 5.49 -14.26 -13.69
C ILE A 143 6.92 -14.76 -13.94
N GLU A 144 7.20 -16.02 -13.58
CA GLU A 144 8.53 -16.62 -13.65
C GLU A 144 9.60 -15.79 -12.91
N GLY A 145 9.20 -15.14 -11.81
CA GLY A 145 10.07 -14.28 -11.00
C GLY A 145 10.20 -12.84 -11.50
N GLU A 146 9.65 -12.50 -12.67
CA GLU A 146 9.73 -11.16 -13.26
C GLU A 146 8.46 -10.33 -12.98
N PRO A 147 8.58 -9.07 -12.53
CA PRO A 147 7.41 -8.21 -12.30
C PRO A 147 6.76 -7.81 -13.62
N VAL A 148 5.47 -8.16 -13.78
CA VAL A 148 4.71 -7.90 -15.01
C VAL A 148 3.68 -6.79 -14.86
N LEU A 149 3.22 -6.50 -13.64
CA LEU A 149 2.36 -5.36 -13.30
C LEU A 149 2.50 -4.95 -11.83
N GLY A 150 2.08 -3.74 -11.52
CA GLY A 150 2.02 -3.21 -10.15
C GLY A 150 0.93 -2.15 -10.02
N VAL A 151 0.32 -2.07 -8.84
CA VAL A 151 -0.75 -1.14 -8.47
C VAL A 151 -0.45 -0.62 -7.07
N LEU A 152 -0.51 0.70 -6.91
CA LEU A 152 -0.44 1.43 -5.65
C LEU A 152 -1.76 2.19 -5.48
N ALA A 153 -2.51 1.88 -4.43
CA ALA A 153 -3.67 2.66 -4.02
C ALA A 153 -3.29 3.53 -2.84
N SER A 154 -3.34 4.84 -3.07
CA SER A 154 -2.87 5.89 -2.16
C SER A 154 -4.07 6.73 -1.72
N PRO A 155 -4.56 6.57 -0.48
CA PRO A 155 -5.79 7.23 0.00
C PRO A 155 -5.80 8.76 0.10
N GLY A 156 -4.70 9.43 -0.24
CA GLY A 156 -4.56 10.87 -0.16
C GLY A 156 -4.19 11.38 1.24
N PHE A 157 -3.79 12.65 1.32
CA PHE A 157 -3.35 13.33 2.54
C PHE A 157 -4.44 14.11 3.30
N TYR A 158 -4.21 14.23 4.61
CA TYR A 158 -4.20 15.54 5.29
C TYR A 158 -2.73 15.90 5.56
N SER A 159 -2.19 16.96 4.95
CA SER A 159 -0.82 17.39 5.22
C SER A 159 -0.74 18.16 6.55
N ASP A 160 0.44 18.21 7.19
CA ASP A 160 0.73 19.11 8.31
C ASP A 160 0.84 20.60 7.88
N GLU A 161 0.62 20.93 6.60
CA GLU A 161 0.58 22.31 6.12
C GLU A 161 -0.80 22.95 6.42
N GLU A 162 -0.80 24.25 6.72
CA GLU A 162 -1.95 25.01 7.26
C GLU A 162 -3.19 25.05 6.35
N GLU A 163 -3.11 24.55 5.11
CA GLU A 163 -4.25 24.44 4.21
C GLU A 163 -4.56 22.97 3.89
N PRO A 164 -5.81 22.50 4.17
CA PRO A 164 -6.23 21.18 3.73
C PRO A 164 -6.21 21.16 2.19
N TYR A 165 -5.26 20.42 1.63
CA TYR A 165 -5.37 19.98 0.25
C TYR A 165 -6.53 18.97 0.17
N ASP A 166 -7.44 19.20 -0.77
CA ASP A 166 -8.46 18.23 -1.14
C ASP A 166 -7.77 17.13 -1.96
N ASP A 167 -7.02 16.26 -1.28
CA ASP A 167 -6.36 15.12 -1.88
C ASP A 167 -7.33 13.94 -1.87
N GLU A 168 -8.06 13.79 -2.98
CA GLU A 168 -9.03 12.70 -3.19
C GLU A 168 -8.36 11.31 -3.32
N GLY A 169 -7.03 11.23 -3.19
CA GLY A 169 -6.26 10.02 -3.34
C GLY A 169 -6.06 9.60 -4.80
N ALA A 170 -5.07 8.73 -5.02
CA ALA A 170 -4.68 8.27 -6.34
C ALA A 170 -4.57 6.74 -6.41
N LEU A 171 -4.77 6.22 -7.62
CA LEU A 171 -4.42 4.86 -7.99
C LEU A 171 -3.36 4.92 -9.08
N THR A 172 -2.12 4.62 -8.75
CA THR A 172 -1.02 4.55 -9.70
C THR A 172 -0.74 3.10 -10.08
N TYR A 173 -0.57 2.82 -11.36
CA TYR A 173 -0.37 1.45 -11.84
C TYR A 173 0.47 1.39 -13.11
N ALA A 174 1.11 0.25 -13.31
CA ALA A 174 1.90 -0.02 -14.50
C ALA A 174 1.75 -1.48 -14.93
N ARG A 175 1.93 -1.71 -16.23
CA ARG A 175 2.05 -3.05 -16.80
C ARG A 175 3.22 -3.07 -17.78
N GLN A 176 4.00 -4.14 -17.76
CA GLN A 176 5.14 -4.33 -18.64
C GLN A 176 4.74 -4.11 -20.11
N GLY A 177 5.47 -3.21 -20.79
CA GLY A 177 5.23 -2.84 -22.18
C GLY A 177 4.03 -1.92 -22.44
N ALA A 178 3.28 -1.50 -21.42
CA ALA A 178 2.11 -0.62 -21.57
C ALA A 178 2.31 0.78 -20.97
N GLY A 179 3.40 1.01 -20.24
CA GLY A 179 3.65 2.28 -19.53
C GLY A 179 3.05 2.30 -18.13
N ALA A 180 3.09 3.47 -17.50
CA ALA A 180 2.56 3.74 -16.17
C ALA A 180 1.51 4.86 -16.25
N TYR A 181 0.49 4.75 -15.41
CA TYR A 181 -0.66 5.64 -15.38
C TYR A 181 -1.07 5.94 -13.95
N THR A 182 -1.75 7.07 -13.76
CA THR A 182 -2.44 7.41 -12.52
C THR A 182 -3.90 7.76 -12.84
N GLU A 183 -4.80 7.50 -11.90
CA GLU A 183 -6.21 7.91 -11.94
C GLU A 183 -6.71 8.15 -10.51
N ALA A 184 -7.78 8.93 -10.32
CA ALA A 184 -8.32 9.21 -8.98
C ALA A 184 -8.68 7.91 -8.21
N LEU A 185 -8.54 7.91 -6.88
CA LEU A 185 -8.88 6.74 -6.05
C LEU A 185 -10.40 6.41 -6.03
N ALA A 186 -11.26 7.38 -6.36
CA ALA A 186 -12.68 7.14 -6.60
C ALA A 186 -12.99 6.56 -7.99
N GLY A 187 -11.99 6.47 -8.89
CA GLY A 187 -12.16 6.14 -10.29
C GLY A 187 -12.34 7.37 -11.16
N GLY A 188 -11.99 7.27 -12.45
CA GLY A 188 -12.00 8.41 -13.36
C GLY A 188 -11.15 8.17 -14.61
N PRO A 189 -10.91 9.23 -15.40
CA PRO A 189 -9.98 9.15 -16.51
C PRO A 189 -8.57 8.85 -15.99
N ARG A 190 -7.83 8.04 -16.75
CA ARG A 190 -6.41 7.78 -16.49
C ARG A 190 -5.52 8.77 -17.22
N GLU A 191 -4.41 9.11 -16.58
CA GLU A 191 -3.37 9.99 -17.13
C GLU A 191 -2.03 9.25 -17.18
N PRO A 192 -1.27 9.32 -18.29
CA PRO A 192 0.06 8.72 -18.35
C PRO A 192 1.04 9.51 -17.49
N ILE A 193 1.86 8.80 -16.71
CA ILE A 193 2.92 9.43 -15.90
C ILE A 193 4.30 9.23 -16.52
N GLN A 194 5.19 10.19 -16.31
CA GLN A 194 6.58 10.14 -16.74
C GLN A 194 7.48 10.75 -15.68
N VAL A 195 8.66 10.16 -15.50
CA VAL A 195 9.71 10.74 -14.67
C VAL A 195 10.14 12.11 -15.20
N SER A 196 10.66 12.95 -14.31
CA SER A 196 11.16 14.27 -14.70
C SER A 196 12.26 14.16 -15.76
N ARG A 197 12.36 15.17 -16.63
CA ARG A 197 13.48 15.32 -17.58
C ARG A 197 14.68 16.05 -16.97
N GLN A 198 14.72 16.23 -15.65
CA GLN A 198 15.81 16.93 -14.98
C GLN A 198 17.11 16.13 -15.14
N THR A 199 18.10 16.74 -15.79
CA THR A 199 19.42 16.14 -15.99
C THR A 199 20.49 16.78 -15.12
N ASP A 200 20.20 17.94 -14.51
CA ASP A 200 21.10 18.61 -13.58
C ASP A 200 20.86 18.09 -12.14
N PRO A 201 21.81 17.32 -11.58
CA PRO A 201 21.66 16.77 -10.25
C PRO A 201 21.71 17.85 -9.15
N ALA A 202 22.23 19.05 -9.44
CA ALA A 202 22.30 20.15 -8.48
C ALA A 202 20.91 20.66 -8.06
N VAL A 203 19.93 20.56 -8.97
CA VAL A 203 18.55 21.07 -8.80
C VAL A 203 17.49 19.98 -8.83
N ALA A 204 17.87 18.70 -8.91
CA ALA A 204 16.94 17.57 -8.78
C ALA A 204 16.18 17.61 -7.43
N THR A 205 15.05 16.94 -7.30
CA THR A 205 14.41 16.75 -5.99
C THR A 205 14.90 15.44 -5.38
N VAL A 206 15.36 15.48 -4.13
CA VAL A 206 15.72 14.27 -3.39
C VAL A 206 14.54 13.83 -2.54
N LEU A 207 14.10 12.59 -2.73
CA LEU A 207 13.12 11.95 -1.87
C LEU A 207 13.85 11.27 -0.70
N THR A 208 13.44 11.56 0.52
CA THR A 208 14.01 10.94 1.74
C THR A 208 12.91 10.37 2.62
N SER A 209 13.23 9.42 3.48
CA SER A 209 12.32 8.98 4.53
C SER A 209 12.19 10.06 5.61
N PHE A 210 11.05 10.16 6.30
CA PHE A 210 10.95 10.78 7.63
C PHE A 210 11.64 9.93 8.69
N GLU A 211 11.76 8.61 8.44
CA GLU A 211 12.40 7.67 9.35
C GLU A 211 13.91 7.64 9.19
N SER A 212 14.62 8.20 10.18
CA SER A 212 16.09 8.23 10.23
C SER A 212 16.72 6.83 10.29
N ALA A 213 15.99 5.81 10.77
CA ALA A 213 16.44 4.43 10.75
C ALA A 213 16.35 3.79 9.35
N HIS A 214 15.50 4.31 8.47
CA HIS A 214 15.29 3.79 7.11
C HIS A 214 16.10 4.55 6.05
N THR A 215 16.91 5.52 6.47
CA THR A 215 17.66 6.38 5.55
C THR A 215 18.95 6.86 6.22
N ASP A 216 20.09 6.56 5.60
CA ASP A 216 21.36 7.14 5.99
C ASP A 216 21.45 8.58 5.50
N THR A 217 21.03 9.51 6.37
CA THR A 217 21.03 10.94 6.08
C THR A 217 22.44 11.47 5.85
N THR A 218 23.45 10.90 6.51
CA THR A 218 24.85 11.31 6.36
C THR A 218 25.35 10.96 4.97
N PHE A 219 25.05 9.75 4.50
CA PHE A 219 25.36 9.34 3.13
C PHE A 219 24.63 10.21 2.09
N ILE A 220 23.34 10.50 2.30
CA ILE A 220 22.57 11.37 1.38
C ILE A 220 23.14 12.79 1.34
N ASP A 221 23.58 13.33 2.48
CA ASP A 221 24.20 14.65 2.53
C ASP A 221 25.54 14.68 1.79
N GLN A 222 26.37 13.65 1.94
CA GLN A 222 27.63 13.49 1.21
C GLN A 222 27.40 13.40 -0.31
N VAL A 223 26.43 12.57 -0.73
CA VAL A 223 26.05 12.46 -2.14
C VAL A 223 25.53 13.81 -2.66
N SER A 224 24.70 14.50 -1.87
CA SER A 224 24.16 15.79 -2.26
C SER A 224 25.25 16.84 -2.47
N GLN A 225 26.22 16.88 -1.57
CA GLN A 225 27.38 17.77 -1.70
C GLN A 225 28.23 17.42 -2.93
N ALA A 226 28.48 16.14 -3.18
CA ALA A 226 29.23 15.68 -4.35
C ALA A 226 28.53 16.01 -5.67
N LEU A 227 27.19 16.04 -5.68
CA LEU A 227 26.35 16.45 -6.81
C LEU A 227 26.24 17.97 -6.97
N GLY A 228 26.95 18.77 -6.16
CA GLY A 228 26.94 20.23 -6.24
C GLY A 228 25.61 20.85 -5.80
N ARG A 229 24.79 20.13 -5.03
CA ARG A 229 23.50 20.63 -4.57
C ARG A 229 23.69 21.70 -3.52
N ALA A 230 22.93 22.79 -3.65
CA ALA A 230 22.87 23.82 -2.63
C ALA A 230 22.20 23.28 -1.35
N ALA A 231 22.50 23.89 -0.20
CA ALA A 231 21.94 23.45 1.09
C ALA A 231 20.40 23.60 1.17
N ASP A 232 19.84 24.50 0.37
CA ASP A 232 18.41 24.76 0.19
C ASP A 232 17.78 23.99 -0.99
N ALA A 233 18.54 23.11 -1.66
CA ALA A 233 18.03 22.33 -2.77
C ALA A 233 16.84 21.46 -2.32
N PRO A 234 15.79 21.32 -3.15
CA PRO A 234 14.52 20.74 -2.71
C PRO A 234 14.69 19.30 -2.22
N ARG A 235 14.18 19.05 -1.01
CA ARG A 235 14.03 17.72 -0.40
C ARG A 235 12.55 17.51 -0.09
N ARG A 236 12.03 16.34 -0.44
CA ARG A 236 10.67 15.93 -0.03
C ARG A 236 10.78 14.67 0.80
N ARG A 237 10.08 14.66 1.94
CA ARG A 237 10.00 13.50 2.80
C ARG A 237 8.75 12.70 2.46
N LEU A 238 8.91 11.40 2.21
CA LEU A 238 7.86 10.45 1.82
C LEU A 238 8.25 9.07 2.39
N ASP A 239 7.43 8.55 3.31
CA ASP A 239 7.70 7.27 3.98
C ASP A 239 7.15 6.06 3.22
N SER A 240 6.05 6.24 2.49
CA SER A 240 5.37 5.17 1.76
C SER A 240 5.95 4.94 0.36
N GLN A 241 5.54 3.84 -0.25
CA GLN A 241 5.75 3.50 -1.66
C GLN A 241 5.07 4.49 -2.61
N ASP A 242 4.27 5.45 -2.12
CA ASP A 242 3.76 6.59 -2.90
C ASP A 242 4.87 7.36 -3.61
N LYS A 243 6.10 7.33 -3.09
CA LYS A 243 7.28 7.92 -3.76
C LYS A 243 7.60 7.31 -5.13
N TYR A 244 7.04 6.14 -5.44
CA TYR A 244 7.17 5.47 -6.75
C TYR A 244 6.02 5.78 -7.70
N GLY A 245 4.97 6.47 -7.21
CA GLY A 245 3.81 6.88 -7.97
C GLY A 245 3.99 8.16 -8.78
#